data_AF-A0A2E5HLS1-F1
#
_entry.id   AF-A0A2E5HLS1-F1
#
_cell.length_a   1.000
_cell.length_b   1.000
_cell.length_c   1.000
_cell.angle_alpha   90.00
_cell.angle_beta   90.00
_cell.angle_gamma   90.00
#
_symmetry.space_group_name_H-M   'P 1'
#
loop_
_entity.id
_entity.type
_entity.pdbx_description
1 polymer ?
#
loop_
_entity_poly.entity_id
_entity_poly.type
_entity_poly.pdbx_seq_one_letter_code
_entity_poly.pdbx_strand_id
1 'polypeptide(L)'
;MQKVDESQARGRGPRARRLLVWWAALMMALAGVAAGCASRPKPAEGDYAGQAKYAYEEAMDRFESSDYLEALKRFNFVRTKFFYSKYAALASLRIGDVYFDQDKMPEAIEAYRRFVQSHPTHPDVPYARYRSGLAYYEQLPGDWFFMPPAYEKDLASTEEAEKELQRFLELHPNSQYAEDAAEKLKTVRQRLADHEFYVATFYIKREEPRAAARRLNELVNRFPGLGFDQEALFLLGKAYLQLSDVGKAVETWGSLIERFPEHSLALKADSYMRAHGLTQTLEAQRRAEAARLDAQKVSVEALGDGDEAGEVDTEALEALPDPEEIPTRLEMPSLGSP
;
A
#
# COMPACT_ATOMS: atom_id res chain seq x y z
N MET A 1 65.04 55.91 -36.47
CA MET A 1 65.32 54.64 -35.74
C MET A 1 64.39 54.65 -34.52
N GLN A 2 63.49 53.66 -34.31
CA GLN A 2 63.72 52.44 -33.51
C GLN A 2 64.39 52.75 -32.15
N LYS A 3 63.95 52.32 -30.97
CA LYS A 3 62.94 51.33 -30.47
C LYS A 3 62.68 51.68 -28.95
N VAL A 4 61.73 51.14 -28.16
CA VAL A 4 60.68 50.10 -28.27
C VAL A 4 59.48 50.48 -27.33
N ASP A 5 58.50 49.59 -27.12
CA ASP A 5 57.46 49.68 -26.08
C ASP A 5 57.97 49.79 -24.63
N GLU A 6 57.17 50.40 -23.76
CA GLU A 6 56.89 49.78 -22.45
C GLU A 6 55.41 49.95 -22.07
N SER A 7 54.76 48.84 -21.73
CA SER A 7 53.30 48.74 -21.61
C SER A 7 52.87 48.40 -20.19
N GLN A 8 51.60 48.72 -19.88
CA GLN A 8 50.82 48.28 -18.72
C GLN A 8 51.10 48.89 -17.33
N ALA A 9 50.30 49.93 -17.01
CA ALA A 9 49.86 50.18 -15.63
C ALA A 9 48.47 50.87 -15.58
N ARG A 10 47.44 50.30 -16.23
CA ARG A 10 46.06 50.83 -16.11
C ARG A 10 45.36 50.23 -14.89
N GLY A 11 45.03 51.08 -13.92
CA GLY A 11 44.50 50.67 -12.62
C GLY A 11 43.17 49.91 -12.68
N ARG A 12 43.05 48.85 -11.86
CA ARG A 12 41.78 48.15 -11.61
C ARG A 12 40.77 49.12 -10.98
N GLY A 13 39.69 49.43 -11.69
CA GLY A 13 38.63 50.33 -11.21
C GLY A 13 37.93 49.82 -9.93
N PRO A 14 37.25 50.71 -9.18
CA PRO A 14 36.74 50.42 -7.84
C PRO A 14 35.67 49.31 -7.79
N ARG A 15 35.03 48.98 -8.92
CA ARG A 15 34.07 47.85 -9.02
C ARG A 15 34.75 46.49 -8.84
N ALA A 16 36.00 46.31 -9.33
CA ALA A 16 36.75 45.07 -9.16
C ALA A 16 37.19 44.85 -7.70
N ARG A 17 37.55 45.92 -6.98
CA ARG A 17 37.88 45.83 -5.54
C ARG A 17 36.68 45.42 -4.70
N ARG A 18 35.46 45.87 -5.05
CA ARG A 18 34.23 45.44 -4.37
C ARG A 18 33.95 43.95 -4.59
N LEU A 19 34.01 43.46 -5.83
CA LEU A 19 33.79 42.02 -6.11
C LEU A 19 34.80 41.11 -5.40
N LEU A 20 36.08 41.51 -5.32
CA LEU A 20 37.10 40.79 -4.56
C LEU A 20 36.81 40.71 -3.04
N VAL A 21 36.26 41.77 -2.45
CA VAL A 21 35.87 41.77 -1.01
C VAL A 21 34.69 40.84 -0.75
N TRP A 22 33.70 40.80 -1.66
CA TRP A 22 32.57 39.86 -1.54
C TRP A 22 32.99 38.41 -1.74
N TRP A 23 33.90 38.11 -2.67
CA TRP A 23 34.48 36.78 -2.83
C TRP A 23 35.33 36.34 -1.63
N ALA A 24 36.11 37.27 -1.04
CA ALA A 24 36.87 36.99 0.18
C ALA A 24 35.96 36.73 1.39
N ALA A 25 34.86 37.48 1.53
CA ALA A 25 33.86 37.26 2.57
C ALA A 25 33.13 35.91 2.41
N LEU A 26 32.79 35.52 1.18
CA LEU A 26 32.16 34.24 0.88
C LEU A 26 33.11 33.05 1.19
N MET A 27 34.39 33.16 0.79
CA MET A 27 35.42 32.17 1.16
C MET A 27 35.64 32.07 2.67
N MET A 28 35.62 33.19 3.39
CA MET A 28 35.80 33.21 4.85
C MET A 28 34.59 32.63 5.59
N ALA A 29 33.37 32.83 5.06
CA ALA A 29 32.16 32.17 5.56
C ALA A 29 32.19 30.64 5.31
N LEU A 30 32.66 30.21 4.13
CA LEU A 30 32.79 28.78 3.80
C LEU A 30 33.85 28.08 4.67
N ALA A 31 34.96 28.76 4.98
CA ALA A 31 36.00 28.26 5.88
C ALA A 31 35.50 28.10 7.33
N GLY A 32 34.52 28.89 7.76
CA GLY A 32 33.92 28.79 9.10
C GLY A 32 33.15 27.48 9.35
N VAL A 33 32.65 26.83 8.29
CA VAL A 33 31.91 25.55 8.39
C VAL A 33 32.86 24.36 8.56
N ALA A 34 34.10 24.46 8.08
CA ALA A 34 35.08 23.36 8.12
C ALA A 34 35.72 23.13 9.51
N ALA A 35 35.51 24.04 10.47
CA ALA A 35 36.12 23.97 11.82
C ALA A 35 35.34 23.09 12.83
N GLY A 36 34.32 22.35 12.38
CA GLY A 36 33.38 21.62 13.25
C GLY A 36 33.85 20.25 13.77
N CYS A 37 34.98 19.70 13.29
CA CYS A 37 35.47 18.38 13.70
C CYS A 37 36.21 18.40 15.05
N ALA A 38 35.51 18.72 16.14
CA ALA A 38 36.02 18.51 17.50
C ALA A 38 36.01 17.00 17.83
N SER A 39 37.17 16.43 18.17
CA SER A 39 37.26 15.04 18.61
C SER A 39 36.49 14.83 19.92
N ARG A 40 35.49 13.94 19.90
CA ARG A 40 34.69 13.65 21.11
C ARG A 40 35.62 13.06 22.20
N PRO A 41 35.63 13.61 23.43
CA PRO A 41 36.48 13.07 24.50
C PRO A 41 36.03 11.66 24.88
N LYS A 42 36.98 10.73 24.94
CA LYS A 42 36.71 9.34 25.31
C LYS A 42 36.29 9.27 26.80
N PRO A 43 35.19 8.57 27.14
CA PRO A 43 34.73 8.43 28.52
C PRO A 43 35.70 7.62 29.39
N ALA A 44 35.62 7.84 30.71
CA ALA A 44 36.51 7.22 31.68
C ALA A 44 36.36 5.68 31.75
N GLU A 45 37.44 5.01 32.15
CA GLU A 45 37.44 3.57 32.41
C GLU A 45 36.62 3.28 33.67
N GLY A 46 35.39 2.80 33.47
CA GLY A 46 34.40 2.54 34.51
C GLY A 46 33.00 3.08 34.18
N ASP A 47 32.90 4.13 33.35
CA ASP A 47 31.61 4.68 32.92
C ASP A 47 30.99 3.83 31.80
N TYR A 48 30.24 2.79 32.19
CA TYR A 48 29.54 1.91 31.25
C TYR A 48 28.54 2.66 30.36
N ALA A 49 27.83 3.67 30.90
CA ALA A 49 26.80 4.40 30.16
C ALA A 49 27.41 5.36 29.14
N GLY A 50 28.46 6.09 29.52
CA GLY A 50 29.24 6.93 28.62
C GLY A 50 29.98 6.11 27.56
N GLN A 51 30.56 4.96 27.92
CA GLN A 51 31.20 4.06 26.94
C GLN A 51 30.19 3.50 25.92
N ALA A 52 29.00 3.10 26.37
CA ALA A 52 27.92 2.67 25.47
C ALA A 52 27.47 3.80 24.52
N LYS A 53 27.31 5.02 25.06
CA LYS A 53 27.00 6.22 24.26
C LYS A 53 28.08 6.49 23.21
N TYR A 54 29.34 6.58 23.64
CA TYR A 54 30.48 6.88 22.77
C TYR A 54 30.61 5.85 21.64
N ALA A 55 30.49 4.56 21.95
CA ALA A 55 30.57 3.50 20.95
C ALA A 55 29.39 3.49 19.97
N TYR A 56 28.20 3.92 20.40
CA TYR A 56 27.04 4.12 19.52
C TYR A 56 27.22 5.35 18.63
N GLU A 57 27.71 6.47 19.16
CA GLU A 57 27.99 7.67 18.37
C GLU A 57 29.09 7.41 17.32
N GLU A 58 30.14 6.66 17.65
CA GLU A 58 31.16 6.23 16.67
C GLU A 58 30.61 5.24 15.62
N ALA A 59 29.54 4.49 15.94
CA ALA A 59 28.84 3.66 14.95
C ALA A 59 27.95 4.50 14.03
N MET A 60 27.27 5.51 14.57
CA MET A 60 26.50 6.50 13.81
C MET A 60 27.39 7.29 12.85
N ASP A 61 28.57 7.75 13.27
CA ASP A 61 29.51 8.46 12.38
C ASP A 61 29.86 7.63 11.13
N ARG A 62 30.01 6.30 11.28
CA ARG A 62 30.29 5.39 10.17
C ARG A 62 29.09 5.18 9.27
N PHE A 63 27.91 5.11 9.86
CA PHE A 63 26.65 5.00 9.12
C PHE A 63 26.39 6.26 8.29
N GLU A 64 26.54 7.45 8.89
CA GLU A 64 26.42 8.75 8.23
C GLU A 64 27.48 8.97 7.15
N SER A 65 28.66 8.35 7.27
CA SER A 65 29.68 8.33 6.22
C SER A 65 29.49 7.22 5.16
N SER A 66 28.35 6.51 5.18
CA SER A 66 28.05 5.33 4.35
C SER A 66 29.07 4.19 4.43
N ASP A 67 29.91 4.14 5.49
CA ASP A 67 30.81 3.03 5.81
C ASP A 67 30.01 1.92 6.52
N TYR A 68 29.09 1.34 5.76
CA TYR A 68 28.10 0.38 6.26
C TYR A 68 28.73 -0.89 6.86
N LEU A 69 29.92 -1.29 6.37
CA LEU A 69 30.63 -2.46 6.89
C LEU A 69 31.12 -2.21 8.33
N GLU A 70 31.80 -1.09 8.55
CA GLU A 70 32.29 -0.72 9.87
C GLU A 70 31.14 -0.27 10.80
N ALA A 71 30.10 0.37 10.25
CA ALA A 71 28.87 0.71 10.98
C ALA A 71 28.18 -0.54 11.53
N LEU A 72 27.91 -1.56 10.70
CA LEU A 72 27.33 -2.85 11.15
C LEU A 72 28.19 -3.47 12.23
N LYS A 73 29.50 -3.57 12.03
CA LYS A 73 30.43 -4.14 13.02
C LYS A 73 30.36 -3.41 14.36
N ARG A 74 30.25 -2.07 14.35
CA ARG A 74 30.18 -1.24 15.56
C ARG A 74 28.81 -1.28 16.24
N PHE A 75 27.70 -1.23 15.51
CA PHE A 75 26.38 -1.45 16.11
C PHE A 75 26.24 -2.85 16.70
N ASN A 76 26.75 -3.89 16.03
CA ASN A 76 26.79 -5.25 16.60
C ASN A 76 27.64 -5.30 17.89
N PHE A 77 28.80 -4.63 17.90
CA PHE A 77 29.63 -4.49 19.11
C PHE A 77 28.89 -3.78 20.24
N VAL A 78 28.18 -2.68 19.96
CA VAL A 78 27.37 -1.96 20.95
C VAL A 78 26.26 -2.85 21.51
N ARG A 79 25.48 -3.50 20.65
CA ARG A 79 24.39 -4.40 21.03
C ARG A 79 24.86 -5.54 21.93
N THR A 80 25.99 -6.16 21.61
CA THR A 80 26.50 -7.32 22.36
C THR A 80 27.25 -6.91 23.63
N LYS A 81 28.14 -5.91 23.57
CA LYS A 81 28.96 -5.51 24.73
C LYS A 81 28.17 -4.69 25.76
N PHE A 82 27.27 -3.83 25.30
CA PHE A 82 26.54 -2.88 26.14
C PHE A 82 25.05 -3.22 26.25
N PHE A 83 24.70 -4.52 26.31
CA PHE A 83 23.32 -5.00 26.15
C PHE A 83 22.29 -4.45 27.16
N TYR A 84 22.72 -4.10 28.39
CA TYR A 84 21.86 -3.44 29.39
C TYR A 84 21.67 -1.93 29.14
N SER A 85 22.39 -1.33 28.20
CA SER A 85 22.27 0.09 27.89
C SER A 85 21.12 0.36 26.91
N LYS A 86 20.50 1.54 27.03
CA LYS A 86 19.54 2.04 26.02
C LYS A 86 20.11 2.07 24.58
N TYR A 87 21.45 2.15 24.46
CA TYR A 87 22.13 2.18 23.17
C TYR A 87 22.18 0.80 22.49
N ALA A 88 21.99 -0.31 23.20
CA ALA A 88 21.88 -1.63 22.57
C ALA A 88 20.57 -1.81 21.80
N ALA A 89 19.45 -1.29 22.33
CA ALA A 89 18.17 -1.23 21.62
C ALA A 89 18.30 -0.36 20.35
N LEU A 90 18.81 0.87 20.50
CA LEU A 90 19.05 1.79 19.38
C LEU A 90 20.03 1.21 18.33
N ALA A 91 21.11 0.54 18.75
CA ALA A 91 22.03 -0.13 17.83
C ALA A 91 21.36 -1.31 17.10
N SER A 92 20.45 -2.03 17.76
CA SER A 92 19.67 -3.11 17.13
C SER A 92 18.75 -2.56 16.03
N LEU A 93 18.13 -1.40 16.26
CA LEU A 93 17.32 -0.69 15.28
C LEU A 93 18.18 -0.19 14.10
N ARG A 94 19.29 0.48 14.38
CA ARG A 94 20.20 1.03 13.36
C ARG A 94 20.85 -0.04 12.47
N ILE A 95 20.97 -1.28 12.93
CA ILE A 95 21.37 -2.41 12.06
C ILE A 95 20.34 -2.64 10.93
N GLY A 96 19.05 -2.46 11.20
CA GLY A 96 18.01 -2.51 10.17
C GLY A 96 18.12 -1.33 9.19
N ASP A 97 18.41 -0.13 9.70
CA ASP A 97 18.64 1.06 8.87
C ASP A 97 19.85 0.86 7.94
N VAL A 98 20.97 0.30 8.44
CA VAL A 98 22.13 0.01 7.59
C VAL A 98 21.83 -1.03 6.50
N TYR A 99 21.02 -2.05 6.77
CA TYR A 99 20.62 -3.01 5.73
C TYR A 99 19.69 -2.38 4.70
N PHE A 100 18.76 -1.53 5.14
CA PHE A 100 17.85 -0.81 4.25
C PHE A 100 18.64 0.10 3.30
N ASP A 101 19.56 0.90 3.83
CA ASP A 101 20.38 1.85 3.06
C ASP A 101 21.49 1.14 2.22
N GLN A 102 21.57 -0.19 2.30
CA GLN A 102 22.35 -1.08 1.43
C GLN A 102 21.49 -1.79 0.35
N ASP A 103 20.21 -1.42 0.21
CA ASP A 103 19.19 -2.10 -0.60
C ASP A 103 18.95 -3.59 -0.22
N LYS A 104 19.40 -4.01 0.98
CA LYS A 104 19.23 -5.36 1.52
C LYS A 104 17.92 -5.48 2.29
N MET A 105 16.84 -5.30 1.55
CA MET A 105 15.50 -5.23 2.11
C MET A 105 15.09 -6.47 2.94
N PRO A 106 15.41 -7.73 2.54
CA PRO A 106 15.10 -8.91 3.36
C PRO A 106 15.80 -8.89 4.73
N GLU A 107 17.10 -8.55 4.77
CA GLU A 107 17.86 -8.42 6.02
C GLU A 107 17.39 -7.24 6.88
N ALA A 108 16.96 -6.15 6.25
CA ALA A 108 16.37 -4.99 6.93
C ALA A 108 15.05 -5.36 7.61
N ILE A 109 14.12 -6.01 6.89
CA ILE A 109 12.83 -6.50 7.41
C ILE A 109 13.05 -7.38 8.65
N GLU A 110 13.96 -8.35 8.55
CA GLU A 110 14.24 -9.26 9.67
C GLU A 110 14.89 -8.53 10.86
N ALA A 111 15.74 -7.54 10.63
CA ALA A 111 16.30 -6.70 11.69
C ALA A 111 15.22 -5.86 12.40
N TYR A 112 14.31 -5.21 11.66
CA TYR A 112 13.21 -4.45 12.23
C TYR A 112 12.20 -5.33 12.98
N ARG A 113 11.79 -6.46 12.38
CA ARG A 113 10.90 -7.44 13.04
C ARG A 113 11.51 -7.94 14.35
N ARG A 114 12.81 -8.29 14.35
CA ARG A 114 13.53 -8.70 15.58
C ARG A 114 13.60 -7.59 16.62
N PHE A 115 13.83 -6.33 16.22
CA PHE A 115 13.79 -5.20 17.14
C PHE A 115 12.41 -5.05 17.81
N VAL A 116 11.33 -5.09 17.03
CA VAL A 116 9.94 -5.01 17.52
C VAL A 116 9.60 -6.16 18.47
N GLN A 117 10.05 -7.38 18.18
CA GLN A 117 9.84 -8.55 19.05
C GLN A 117 10.63 -8.46 20.37
N SER A 118 11.87 -7.96 20.34
CA SER A 118 12.75 -7.89 21.51
C SER A 118 12.52 -6.65 22.38
N HIS A 119 11.97 -5.57 21.81
CA HIS A 119 11.76 -4.29 22.51
C HIS A 119 10.33 -3.74 22.25
N PRO A 120 9.26 -4.49 22.54
CA PRO A 120 7.89 -4.16 22.12
C PRO A 120 7.31 -2.87 22.73
N THR A 121 7.91 -2.35 23.80
CA THR A 121 7.53 -1.10 24.47
C THR A 121 8.44 0.08 24.14
N HIS A 122 9.41 -0.06 23.22
CA HIS A 122 10.33 1.01 22.86
C HIS A 122 9.61 2.11 22.06
N PRO A 123 9.90 3.41 22.30
CA PRO A 123 9.24 4.52 21.58
C PRO A 123 9.40 4.45 20.05
N ASP A 124 10.49 3.84 19.56
CA ASP A 124 10.76 3.67 18.12
C ASP A 124 10.13 2.40 17.50
N VAL A 125 9.28 1.64 18.22
CA VAL A 125 8.53 0.52 17.62
C VAL A 125 7.68 0.93 16.41
N PRO A 126 6.95 2.07 16.41
CA PRO A 126 6.23 2.54 15.23
C PRO A 126 7.16 2.80 14.04
N TYR A 127 8.34 3.39 14.28
CA TYR A 127 9.34 3.61 13.24
C TYR A 127 9.85 2.29 12.64
N ALA A 128 10.17 1.30 13.47
CA ALA A 128 10.64 0.00 13.01
C ALA A 128 9.56 -0.76 12.20
N ARG A 129 8.29 -0.72 12.64
CA ARG A 129 7.17 -1.29 11.86
C ARG A 129 7.00 -0.60 10.52
N TYR A 130 7.00 0.74 10.51
CA TYR A 130 6.94 1.53 9.29
C TYR A 130 8.09 1.20 8.33
N ARG A 131 9.35 1.22 8.79
CA ARG A 131 10.52 0.86 7.95
C ARG A 131 10.45 -0.59 7.44
N SER A 132 9.85 -1.52 8.19
CA SER A 132 9.60 -2.89 7.72
C SER A 132 8.58 -2.95 6.58
N GLY A 133 7.47 -2.22 6.67
CA GLY A 133 6.48 -2.11 5.58
C GLY A 133 7.07 -1.38 4.36
N LEU A 134 7.85 -0.32 4.60
CA LEU A 134 8.59 0.41 3.57
C LEU A 134 9.61 -0.49 2.86
N ALA A 135 10.31 -1.37 3.56
CA ALA A 135 11.26 -2.30 2.93
C ALA A 135 10.59 -3.33 2.02
N TYR A 136 9.32 -3.68 2.26
CA TYR A 136 8.51 -4.41 1.28
C TYR A 136 8.05 -3.50 0.12
N TYR A 137 7.69 -2.25 0.40
CA TYR A 137 7.34 -1.25 -0.62
C TYR A 137 8.47 -1.01 -1.63
N GLU A 138 9.72 -0.90 -1.19
CA GLU A 138 10.88 -0.74 -2.10
C GLU A 138 11.20 -2.02 -2.90
N GLN A 139 10.62 -3.18 -2.54
CA GLN A 139 10.70 -4.44 -3.30
C GLN A 139 9.52 -4.61 -4.30
N LEU A 140 8.68 -3.59 -4.50
CA LEU A 140 7.63 -3.65 -5.52
C LEU A 140 8.26 -3.81 -6.92
N PRO A 141 7.68 -4.66 -7.79
CA PRO A 141 8.22 -4.82 -9.14
C PRO A 141 8.19 -3.49 -9.92
N GLY A 142 9.36 -3.00 -10.31
CA GLY A 142 9.47 -1.75 -11.07
C GLY A 142 8.92 -1.86 -12.49
N ASP A 143 8.36 -0.77 -13.00
CA ASP A 143 7.96 -0.62 -14.39
C ASP A 143 9.18 -0.25 -15.24
N TRP A 144 9.52 -1.10 -16.21
CA TRP A 144 10.72 -0.92 -17.02
C TRP A 144 10.43 -1.21 -18.48
N PHE A 145 10.78 -0.30 -19.39
CA PHE A 145 10.28 -0.27 -20.77
C PHE A 145 10.56 -1.55 -21.61
N PHE A 146 11.60 -2.31 -21.29
CA PHE A 146 11.92 -3.59 -21.98
C PHE A 146 11.43 -4.85 -21.24
N MET A 147 10.86 -4.70 -20.05
CA MET A 147 10.28 -5.79 -19.25
C MET A 147 8.75 -5.79 -19.41
N PRO A 148 8.05 -6.87 -19.02
CA PRO A 148 6.62 -6.79 -18.75
C PRO A 148 6.29 -5.64 -17.77
N PRO A 149 5.08 -5.07 -17.81
CA PRO A 149 4.62 -4.09 -16.81
C PRO A 149 4.52 -4.71 -15.41
N ALA A 150 4.47 -3.88 -14.36
CA ALA A 150 4.47 -4.36 -12.97
C ALA A 150 3.28 -5.30 -12.66
N TYR A 151 2.10 -5.03 -13.21
CA TYR A 151 0.91 -5.84 -13.03
C TYR A 151 0.98 -7.23 -13.69
N GLU A 152 2.03 -7.56 -14.46
CA GLU A 152 2.26 -8.90 -15.04
C GLU A 152 3.27 -9.74 -14.25
N LYS A 153 3.88 -9.18 -13.21
CA LYS A 153 4.96 -9.82 -12.43
C LYS A 153 4.43 -10.52 -11.18
N ASP A 154 5.32 -11.22 -10.49
CA ASP A 154 5.06 -11.73 -9.14
C ASP A 154 4.87 -10.55 -8.17
N LEU A 155 3.76 -10.57 -7.43
CA LEU A 155 3.34 -9.53 -6.49
C LEU A 155 3.47 -9.95 -5.02
N ALA A 156 4.15 -11.05 -4.71
CA ALA A 156 4.35 -11.51 -3.33
C ALA A 156 4.92 -10.40 -2.40
N SER A 157 5.87 -9.58 -2.86
CA SER A 157 6.39 -8.42 -2.10
C SER A 157 5.34 -7.32 -1.91
N THR A 158 4.42 -7.18 -2.87
CA THR A 158 3.34 -6.17 -2.86
C THR A 158 2.21 -6.59 -1.91
N GLU A 159 1.88 -7.88 -1.83
CA GLU A 159 0.95 -8.40 -0.82
C GLU A 159 1.51 -8.26 0.61
N GLU A 160 2.81 -8.54 0.81
CA GLU A 160 3.45 -8.34 2.12
C GLU A 160 3.56 -6.85 2.50
N ALA A 161 3.77 -5.96 1.52
CA ALA A 161 3.67 -4.53 1.73
C ALA A 161 2.26 -4.09 2.16
N GLU A 162 1.19 -4.64 1.54
CA GLU A 162 -0.20 -4.36 1.94
C GLU A 162 -0.41 -4.72 3.41
N LYS A 163 -0.04 -5.95 3.79
CA LYS A 163 -0.22 -6.49 5.15
C LYS A 163 0.53 -5.67 6.21
N GLU A 164 1.82 -5.38 6.00
CA GLU A 164 2.62 -4.66 7.00
C GLU A 164 2.27 -3.17 7.09
N LEU A 165 1.96 -2.49 5.97
CA LEU A 165 1.54 -1.08 5.99
C LEU A 165 0.14 -0.92 6.60
N GLN A 166 -0.82 -1.78 6.26
CA GLN A 166 -2.14 -1.78 6.89
C GLN A 166 -2.02 -2.02 8.40
N ARG A 167 -1.28 -3.06 8.81
CA ARG A 167 -1.06 -3.37 10.22
C ARG A 167 -0.35 -2.23 10.97
N PHE A 168 0.56 -1.51 10.32
CA PHE A 168 1.18 -0.32 10.90
C PHE A 168 0.16 0.79 11.17
N LEU A 169 -0.74 1.07 10.21
CA LEU A 169 -1.80 2.08 10.36
C LEU A 169 -2.82 1.69 11.44
N GLU A 170 -3.18 0.40 11.54
CA GLU A 170 -4.08 -0.12 12.58
C GLU A 170 -3.48 0.01 13.99
N LEU A 171 -2.18 -0.29 14.15
CA LEU A 171 -1.51 -0.25 15.46
C LEU A 171 -1.04 1.15 15.86
N HIS A 172 -0.72 2.01 14.90
CA HIS A 172 -0.05 3.29 15.12
C HIS A 172 -0.65 4.45 14.27
N PRO A 173 -1.98 4.67 14.31
CA PRO A 173 -2.65 5.66 13.45
C PRO A 173 -2.20 7.11 13.70
N ASN A 174 -1.72 7.42 14.91
CA ASN A 174 -1.24 8.76 15.30
C ASN A 174 0.29 8.92 15.14
N SER A 175 0.95 8.02 14.40
CA SER A 175 2.40 8.11 14.16
C SER A 175 2.73 9.20 13.14
N GLN A 176 3.91 9.83 13.27
CA GLN A 176 4.41 10.78 12.27
C GLN A 176 4.57 10.17 10.86
N TYR A 177 4.64 8.84 10.75
CA TYR A 177 4.73 8.12 9.47
C TYR A 177 3.38 7.62 8.94
N ALA A 178 2.26 7.93 9.61
CA ALA A 178 0.94 7.42 9.23
C ALA A 178 0.45 7.95 7.87
N GLU A 179 0.73 9.22 7.55
CA GLU A 179 0.33 9.83 6.28
C GLU A 179 1.05 9.19 5.08
N ASP A 180 2.38 9.11 5.13
CA ASP A 180 3.19 8.44 4.10
C ASP A 180 2.84 6.95 3.97
N ALA A 181 2.66 6.24 5.08
CA ALA A 181 2.25 4.83 5.05
C ALA A 181 0.88 4.63 4.40
N ALA A 182 -0.07 5.57 4.57
CA ALA A 182 -1.37 5.54 3.91
C ALA A 182 -1.26 5.81 2.40
N GLU A 183 -0.40 6.74 1.98
CA GLU A 183 -0.11 7.00 0.55
C GLU A 183 0.54 5.78 -0.13
N LYS A 184 1.53 5.18 0.53
CA LYS A 184 2.19 3.95 0.06
C LYS A 184 1.23 2.77 0.01
N LEU A 185 0.38 2.60 1.03
CA LEU A 185 -0.66 1.56 1.04
C LEU A 185 -1.67 1.75 -0.10
N LYS A 186 -2.07 2.99 -0.40
CA LYS A 186 -2.92 3.28 -1.57
C LYS A 186 -2.25 2.86 -2.87
N THR A 187 -0.95 3.16 -3.04
CA THR A 187 -0.17 2.77 -4.23
C THR A 187 -0.02 1.25 -4.36
N VAL A 188 0.24 0.56 -3.25
CA VAL A 188 0.29 -0.91 -3.18
C VAL A 188 -1.05 -1.54 -3.58
N ARG A 189 -2.16 -1.04 -3.00
CA ARG A 189 -3.50 -1.52 -3.29
C ARG A 189 -3.93 -1.26 -4.73
N GLN A 190 -3.52 -0.14 -5.32
CA GLN A 190 -3.72 0.12 -6.75
C GLN A 190 -3.04 -0.95 -7.60
N ARG A 191 -1.75 -1.26 -7.34
CA ARG A 191 -1.01 -2.29 -8.10
C ARG A 191 -1.63 -3.69 -8.01
N LEU A 192 -2.17 -4.06 -6.85
CA LEU A 192 -2.90 -5.32 -6.67
C LEU A 192 -4.23 -5.31 -7.45
N ALA A 193 -4.97 -4.20 -7.43
CA ALA A 193 -6.20 -4.05 -8.19
C ALA A 193 -5.95 -4.08 -9.72
N ASP A 194 -4.90 -3.41 -10.19
CA ASP A 194 -4.47 -3.41 -11.59
C ASP A 194 -4.18 -4.85 -12.08
N HIS A 195 -3.55 -5.67 -11.23
CA HIS A 195 -3.28 -7.09 -11.51
C HIS A 195 -4.55 -7.95 -11.56
N GLU A 196 -5.44 -7.85 -10.57
CA GLU A 196 -6.70 -8.59 -10.58
C GLU A 196 -7.55 -8.23 -11.81
N PHE A 197 -7.57 -6.95 -12.21
CA PHE A 197 -8.23 -6.50 -13.42
C PHE A 197 -7.55 -7.02 -14.70
N TYR A 198 -6.22 -6.98 -14.78
CA TYR A 198 -5.46 -7.58 -15.88
C TYR A 198 -5.77 -9.08 -16.05
N VAL A 199 -5.71 -9.86 -14.96
CA VAL A 199 -5.98 -11.30 -15.00
C VAL A 199 -7.46 -11.58 -15.30
N ALA A 200 -8.39 -10.76 -14.81
CA ALA A 200 -9.80 -10.85 -15.20
C ALA A 200 -10.01 -10.63 -16.71
N THR A 201 -9.46 -9.55 -17.29
CA THR A 201 -9.59 -9.27 -18.73
C THR A 201 -8.90 -10.31 -19.60
N PHE A 202 -7.81 -10.92 -19.14
CA PHE A 202 -7.20 -12.09 -19.79
C PHE A 202 -8.16 -13.28 -19.87
N TYR A 203 -8.86 -13.63 -18.79
CA TYR A 203 -9.85 -14.71 -18.80
C TYR A 203 -11.11 -14.38 -19.63
N ILE A 204 -11.56 -13.11 -19.65
CA ILE A 204 -12.66 -12.67 -20.53
C ILE A 204 -12.28 -12.88 -22.00
N LYS A 205 -11.07 -12.49 -22.41
CA LYS A 205 -10.55 -12.68 -23.79
C LYS A 205 -10.40 -14.16 -24.19
N ARG A 206 -10.39 -15.06 -23.22
CA ARG A 206 -10.32 -16.52 -23.43
C ARG A 206 -11.66 -17.24 -23.31
N GLU A 207 -12.76 -16.50 -23.14
CA GLU A 207 -14.11 -17.05 -22.95
C GLU A 207 -14.20 -17.98 -21.72
N GLU A 208 -13.47 -17.64 -20.64
CA GLU A 208 -13.40 -18.39 -19.38
C GLU A 208 -14.17 -17.65 -18.24
N PRO A 209 -15.52 -17.55 -18.31
CA PRO A 209 -16.30 -16.66 -17.45
C PRO A 209 -16.20 -17.03 -15.97
N ARG A 210 -16.00 -18.31 -15.62
CA ARG A 210 -15.81 -18.75 -14.22
C ARG A 210 -14.50 -18.25 -13.61
N ALA A 211 -13.45 -18.13 -14.42
CA ALA A 211 -12.18 -17.58 -13.96
C ALA A 211 -12.24 -16.05 -13.87
N ALA A 212 -12.84 -15.40 -14.89
CA ALA A 212 -13.09 -13.95 -14.89
C ALA A 212 -13.96 -13.51 -13.69
N ALA A 213 -15.10 -14.16 -13.45
CA ALA A 213 -16.00 -13.81 -12.34
C ALA A 213 -15.32 -13.89 -10.97
N ARG A 214 -14.46 -14.89 -10.73
CA ARG A 214 -13.68 -14.98 -9.48
C ARG A 214 -12.73 -13.80 -9.30
N ARG A 215 -12.01 -13.42 -10.35
CA ARG A 215 -11.04 -12.30 -10.33
C ARG A 215 -11.73 -10.94 -10.17
N LEU A 216 -12.85 -10.73 -10.87
CA LEU A 216 -13.64 -9.50 -10.75
C LEU A 216 -14.33 -9.40 -9.38
N ASN A 217 -14.79 -10.51 -8.80
CA ASN A 217 -15.36 -10.52 -7.46
C ASN A 217 -14.30 -10.21 -6.38
N GLU A 218 -13.08 -10.76 -6.51
CA GLU A 218 -11.95 -10.38 -5.65
C GLU A 218 -11.65 -8.87 -5.75
N LEU A 219 -11.58 -8.34 -6.98
CA LEU A 219 -11.36 -6.92 -7.27
C LEU A 219 -12.41 -6.00 -6.62
N VAL A 220 -13.70 -6.30 -6.81
CA VAL A 220 -14.82 -5.51 -6.26
C VAL A 220 -14.84 -5.54 -4.72
N ASN A 221 -14.54 -6.69 -4.11
CA ASN A 221 -14.64 -6.86 -2.66
C ASN A 221 -13.41 -6.34 -1.90
N ARG A 222 -12.20 -6.54 -2.42
CA ARG A 222 -10.95 -6.10 -1.73
C ARG A 222 -10.53 -4.69 -2.07
N PHE A 223 -10.82 -4.19 -3.27
CA PHE A 223 -10.29 -2.92 -3.77
C PHE A 223 -11.36 -1.88 -4.19
N PRO A 224 -12.43 -1.67 -3.40
CA PRO A 224 -13.47 -0.69 -3.74
C PRO A 224 -12.90 0.74 -3.75
N GLY A 225 -13.37 1.56 -4.68
CA GLY A 225 -13.00 2.98 -4.80
C GLY A 225 -11.68 3.26 -5.50
N LEU A 226 -10.98 2.25 -6.03
CA LEU A 226 -9.71 2.42 -6.78
C LEU A 226 -9.89 2.64 -8.29
N GLY A 227 -11.06 3.14 -8.70
CA GLY A 227 -11.37 3.48 -10.10
C GLY A 227 -11.85 2.31 -10.97
N PHE A 228 -11.83 1.07 -10.46
CA PHE A 228 -12.31 -0.10 -11.19
C PHE A 228 -13.79 -0.43 -10.97
N ASP A 229 -14.42 0.08 -9.91
CA ASP A 229 -15.76 -0.31 -9.44
C ASP A 229 -16.79 -0.48 -10.57
N GLN A 230 -16.93 0.51 -11.44
CA GLN A 230 -17.99 0.52 -12.45
C GLN A 230 -17.74 -0.50 -13.55
N GLU A 231 -16.49 -0.66 -13.98
CA GLU A 231 -16.12 -1.62 -15.03
C GLU A 231 -16.09 -3.04 -14.47
N ALA A 232 -15.56 -3.23 -13.27
CA ALA A 232 -15.51 -4.52 -12.60
C ALA A 232 -16.91 -5.08 -12.32
N LEU A 233 -17.83 -4.27 -11.76
CA LEU A 233 -19.24 -4.67 -11.57
C LEU A 233 -19.94 -4.95 -12.90
N PHE A 234 -19.71 -4.13 -13.93
CA PHE A 234 -20.31 -4.34 -15.24
C PHE A 234 -19.88 -5.67 -15.86
N LEU A 235 -18.56 -5.93 -15.89
CA LEU A 235 -17.98 -7.17 -16.42
C LEU A 235 -18.33 -8.39 -15.55
N LEU A 236 -18.49 -8.23 -14.23
CA LEU A 236 -18.86 -9.31 -13.32
C LEU A 236 -20.30 -9.77 -13.57
N GLY A 237 -21.24 -8.83 -13.73
CA GLY A 237 -22.61 -9.16 -14.15
C GLY A 237 -22.66 -9.85 -15.51
N LYS A 238 -21.83 -9.42 -16.48
CA LYS A 238 -21.67 -10.13 -17.77
C LYS A 238 -21.16 -11.56 -17.58
N ALA A 239 -20.14 -11.76 -16.74
CA ALA A 239 -19.57 -13.08 -16.49
C ALA A 239 -20.57 -14.01 -15.79
N TYR A 240 -21.39 -13.50 -14.87
CA TYR A 240 -22.46 -14.27 -14.24
C TYR A 240 -23.56 -14.68 -15.24
N LEU A 241 -23.98 -13.80 -16.16
CA LEU A 241 -24.88 -14.21 -17.25
C LEU A 241 -24.29 -15.32 -18.13
N GLN A 242 -23.00 -15.24 -18.47
CA GLN A 242 -22.31 -16.30 -19.22
C GLN A 242 -22.21 -17.63 -18.46
N LEU A 243 -22.37 -17.61 -17.14
CA LEU A 243 -22.46 -18.79 -16.27
C LEU A 243 -23.91 -19.25 -16.03
N SER A 244 -24.90 -18.60 -16.65
CA SER A 244 -26.34 -18.75 -16.37
C SER A 244 -26.75 -18.41 -14.92
N ASP A 245 -25.87 -17.76 -14.15
CA ASP A 245 -26.14 -17.27 -12.79
C ASP A 245 -26.84 -15.90 -12.87
N VAL A 246 -28.05 -15.90 -13.43
CA VAL A 246 -28.82 -14.68 -13.67
C VAL A 246 -29.10 -13.95 -12.35
N GLY A 247 -29.28 -14.69 -11.26
CA GLY A 247 -29.48 -14.13 -9.93
C GLY A 247 -28.34 -13.21 -9.49
N LYS A 248 -27.08 -13.68 -9.53
CA LYS A 248 -25.93 -12.81 -9.19
C LYS A 248 -25.69 -11.73 -10.24
N ALA A 249 -26.02 -11.98 -11.51
CA ALA A 249 -25.88 -10.98 -12.56
C ALA A 249 -26.75 -9.74 -12.31
N VAL A 250 -28.03 -9.93 -12.01
CA VAL A 250 -28.97 -8.82 -11.77
C VAL A 250 -28.71 -8.12 -10.43
N GLU A 251 -28.25 -8.85 -9.41
CA GLU A 251 -27.79 -8.29 -8.14
C GLU A 251 -26.56 -7.37 -8.36
N THR A 252 -25.53 -7.88 -9.06
CA THR A 252 -24.29 -7.13 -9.36
C THR A 252 -24.57 -5.87 -10.16
N TRP A 253 -25.42 -5.96 -11.19
CA TRP A 253 -25.79 -4.80 -11.99
C TRP A 253 -26.76 -3.86 -11.26
N GLY A 254 -27.64 -4.37 -10.40
CA GLY A 254 -28.43 -3.55 -9.49
C GLY A 254 -27.54 -2.70 -8.59
N SER A 255 -26.49 -3.28 -8.01
CA SER A 255 -25.48 -2.55 -7.23
C SER A 255 -24.75 -1.48 -8.06
N LEU A 256 -24.39 -1.78 -9.32
CA LEU A 256 -23.79 -0.82 -10.25
C LEU A 256 -24.72 0.37 -10.53
N ILE A 257 -26.01 0.11 -10.81
CA ILE A 257 -27.02 1.13 -11.10
C ILE A 257 -27.29 2.00 -9.88
N GLU A 258 -27.39 1.39 -8.70
CA GLU A 258 -27.67 2.08 -7.43
C GLU A 258 -26.49 2.95 -6.97
N ARG A 259 -25.26 2.45 -7.09
CA ARG A 259 -24.04 3.18 -6.68
C ARG A 259 -23.60 4.24 -7.69
N PHE A 260 -23.89 4.05 -8.98
CA PHE A 260 -23.35 4.89 -10.06
C PHE A 260 -24.40 5.22 -11.15
N PRO A 261 -25.58 5.78 -10.80
CA PRO A 261 -26.74 5.87 -11.69
C PRO A 261 -26.50 6.65 -12.99
N GLU A 262 -25.66 7.67 -12.97
CA GLU A 262 -25.32 8.48 -14.16
C GLU A 262 -24.19 7.89 -15.01
N HIS A 263 -23.52 6.82 -14.55
CA HIS A 263 -22.37 6.27 -15.25
C HIS A 263 -22.78 5.49 -16.51
N SER A 264 -22.00 5.64 -17.60
CA SER A 264 -22.34 5.04 -18.89
C SER A 264 -22.51 3.51 -18.86
N LEU A 265 -21.77 2.81 -17.99
CA LEU A 265 -21.91 1.36 -17.81
C LEU A 265 -23.15 0.98 -16.99
N ALA A 266 -23.57 1.81 -16.05
CA ALA A 266 -24.81 1.62 -15.30
C ALA A 266 -26.03 1.79 -16.20
N LEU A 267 -26.06 2.85 -17.02
CA LEU A 267 -27.10 3.07 -18.03
C LEU A 267 -27.17 1.92 -19.06
N LYS A 268 -26.01 1.38 -19.48
CA LYS A 268 -25.96 0.17 -20.32
C LYS A 268 -26.56 -1.05 -19.60
N ALA A 269 -26.18 -1.30 -18.34
CA ALA A 269 -26.71 -2.40 -17.55
C ALA A 269 -28.25 -2.29 -17.35
N ASP A 270 -28.75 -1.12 -16.97
CA ASP A 270 -30.20 -0.85 -16.83
C ASP A 270 -30.96 -1.08 -18.14
N SER A 271 -30.45 -0.53 -19.25
CA SER A 271 -31.06 -0.72 -20.59
C SER A 271 -31.13 -2.20 -20.99
N TYR A 272 -30.07 -2.97 -20.70
CA TYR A 272 -30.03 -4.41 -20.97
C TYR A 272 -31.01 -5.16 -20.06
N MET A 273 -31.01 -4.86 -18.75
CA MET A 273 -31.90 -5.51 -17.79
C MET A 273 -33.38 -5.31 -18.15
N ARG A 274 -33.77 -4.10 -18.57
CA ARG A 274 -35.13 -3.81 -19.04
C ARG A 274 -35.46 -4.54 -20.33
N ALA A 275 -34.56 -4.52 -21.31
CA ALA A 275 -34.77 -5.17 -22.62
C ALA A 275 -34.97 -6.69 -22.50
N HIS A 276 -34.35 -7.31 -21.50
CA HIS A 276 -34.39 -8.75 -21.25
C HIS A 276 -35.29 -9.17 -20.06
N GLY A 277 -36.12 -8.26 -19.52
CA GLY A 277 -37.06 -8.55 -18.42
C GLY A 277 -36.43 -8.78 -17.04
N LEU A 278 -35.10 -8.72 -16.95
CA LEU A 278 -34.30 -9.01 -15.75
C LEU A 278 -34.56 -8.08 -14.56
N THR A 279 -35.14 -6.91 -14.80
CA THR A 279 -35.57 -5.98 -13.73
C THR A 279 -36.59 -6.62 -12.80
N GLN A 280 -37.51 -7.44 -13.33
CA GLN A 280 -38.50 -8.16 -12.51
C GLN A 280 -37.83 -9.22 -11.62
N THR A 281 -36.78 -9.87 -12.12
CA THR A 281 -35.97 -10.83 -11.35
C THR A 281 -35.31 -10.17 -10.14
N LEU A 282 -34.69 -8.99 -10.32
CA LEU A 282 -34.08 -8.25 -9.22
C LEU A 282 -35.12 -7.82 -8.16
N GLU A 283 -36.29 -7.34 -8.59
CA GLU A 283 -37.36 -7.00 -7.66
C GLU A 283 -37.89 -8.21 -6.89
N ALA A 284 -38.05 -9.36 -7.55
CA ALA A 284 -38.49 -10.60 -6.91
C ALA A 284 -37.47 -11.09 -5.87
N GLN A 285 -36.17 -11.03 -6.18
CA GLN A 285 -35.10 -11.36 -5.23
C GLN A 285 -35.11 -10.42 -4.01
N ARG A 286 -35.16 -9.10 -4.21
CA ARG A 286 -35.20 -8.11 -3.12
C ARG A 286 -36.43 -8.31 -2.23
N ARG A 287 -37.59 -8.66 -2.80
CA ARG A 287 -38.80 -9.01 -2.04
C ARG A 287 -38.63 -10.30 -1.23
N ALA A 288 -38.05 -11.35 -1.81
CA ALA A 288 -37.79 -12.61 -1.12
C ALA A 288 -36.74 -12.47 0.01
N GLU A 289 -35.71 -11.65 -0.18
CA GLU A 289 -34.72 -11.34 0.84
C GLU A 289 -35.32 -10.55 2.00
N ALA A 290 -36.12 -9.51 1.72
CA ALA A 290 -36.84 -8.75 2.75
C ALA A 290 -37.75 -9.66 3.60
N ALA A 291 -38.54 -10.52 2.94
CA ALA A 291 -39.40 -11.48 3.64
C ALA A 291 -38.62 -12.47 4.53
N ARG A 292 -37.45 -12.94 4.08
CA ARG A 292 -36.55 -13.79 4.89
C ARG A 292 -36.01 -13.05 6.12
N LEU A 293 -35.58 -11.80 5.96
CA LEU A 293 -35.07 -10.99 7.06
C LEU A 293 -36.15 -10.67 8.09
N ASP A 294 -37.39 -10.43 7.66
CA ASP A 294 -38.51 -10.17 8.57
C ASP A 294 -38.94 -11.45 9.31
N ALA A 295 -38.99 -12.60 8.64
CA ALA A 295 -39.19 -13.90 9.31
C ALA A 295 -38.06 -14.22 10.32
N GLN A 296 -36.81 -13.85 10.01
CA GLN A 296 -35.69 -14.00 10.93
C GLN A 296 -35.81 -13.09 12.16
N LYS A 297 -36.34 -11.86 12.02
CA LYS A 297 -36.61 -10.98 13.18
C LYS A 297 -37.71 -11.56 14.06
N VAL A 298 -38.85 -11.94 13.48
CA VAL A 298 -39.99 -12.52 14.22
C VAL A 298 -39.58 -13.77 15.00
N SER A 299 -38.74 -14.63 14.42
CA SER A 299 -38.22 -15.82 15.12
C SER A 299 -37.20 -15.50 16.23
N VAL A 300 -36.45 -14.40 16.12
CA VAL A 300 -35.56 -13.93 17.21
C VAL A 300 -36.36 -13.27 18.33
N GLU A 301 -37.40 -12.51 18.01
CA GLU A 301 -38.32 -11.89 18.99
C GLU A 301 -39.10 -12.97 19.77
N ALA A 302 -39.62 -13.99 19.08
CA ALA A 302 -40.28 -15.15 19.68
C ALA A 302 -39.35 -16.09 20.48
N LEU A 303 -38.04 -15.87 20.44
CA LEU A 303 -37.05 -16.52 21.32
C LEU A 303 -36.60 -15.61 22.48
N GLY A 304 -36.94 -14.32 22.44
CA GLY A 304 -36.69 -13.35 23.50
C GLY A 304 -37.80 -13.33 24.55
N ASP A 305 -39.06 -13.40 24.11
CA ASP A 305 -40.22 -13.60 24.98
C ASP A 305 -40.48 -15.11 25.17
N GLY A 306 -40.28 -15.60 26.39
CA GLY A 306 -40.22 -17.02 26.71
C GLY A 306 -41.56 -17.76 26.84
N ASP A 307 -42.55 -17.48 25.98
CA ASP A 307 -43.86 -18.15 25.99
C ASP A 307 -44.34 -18.56 24.58
N GLU A 308 -44.75 -19.83 24.47
CA GLU A 308 -45.47 -20.52 23.37
C GLU A 308 -44.98 -20.34 21.92
N ALA A 309 -44.31 -21.38 21.41
CA ALA A 309 -43.98 -21.54 20.00
C ALA A 309 -45.24 -21.76 19.14
N GLY A 310 -45.77 -20.68 18.57
CA GLY A 310 -46.78 -20.73 17.52
C GLY A 310 -46.26 -21.40 16.24
N GLU A 311 -47.10 -22.23 15.63
CA GLU A 311 -46.78 -23.02 14.43
C GLU A 311 -46.47 -22.09 13.24
N VAL A 312 -45.25 -22.16 12.71
CA VAL A 312 -44.79 -21.29 11.60
C VAL A 312 -45.39 -21.80 10.29
N ASP A 313 -46.17 -20.96 9.64
CA ASP A 313 -46.88 -21.28 8.40
C ASP A 313 -45.90 -21.48 7.23
N THR A 314 -45.57 -22.74 6.92
CA THR A 314 -44.53 -23.11 5.96
C THR A 314 -44.95 -22.92 4.49
N GLU A 315 -46.23 -22.71 4.18
CA GLU A 315 -46.71 -22.53 2.79
C GLU A 315 -46.06 -21.32 2.10
N ALA A 316 -45.65 -20.29 2.85
CA ALA A 316 -44.96 -19.11 2.31
C ALA A 316 -43.53 -19.39 1.80
N LEU A 317 -42.91 -20.51 2.17
CA LEU A 317 -41.57 -20.90 1.70
C LEU A 317 -41.60 -21.73 0.40
N GLU A 318 -42.72 -22.35 0.09
CA GLU A 318 -42.86 -23.28 -1.05
C GLU A 318 -43.39 -22.59 -2.33
N ALA A 319 -43.85 -21.34 -2.23
CA ALA A 319 -44.35 -20.53 -3.34
C ALA A 319 -43.27 -19.75 -4.14
N LEU A 320 -42.01 -20.22 -4.13
CA LEU A 320 -40.92 -19.60 -4.90
C LEU A 320 -40.81 -20.23 -6.30
N PRO A 321 -40.68 -19.44 -7.39
CA PRO A 321 -40.43 -19.98 -8.71
C PRO A 321 -39.05 -20.66 -8.75
N ASP A 322 -38.99 -21.82 -9.40
CA ASP A 322 -37.78 -22.64 -9.52
C ASP A 322 -36.71 -21.88 -10.34
N PRO A 323 -35.46 -21.71 -9.84
CA PRO A 323 -34.41 -20.99 -10.57
C PRO A 323 -34.07 -21.55 -11.96
N GLU A 324 -34.56 -22.74 -12.34
CA GLU A 324 -34.36 -23.32 -13.67
C GLU A 324 -35.28 -22.73 -14.78
N GLU A 325 -36.33 -21.96 -14.46
CA GLU A 325 -37.21 -21.36 -15.49
C GLU A 325 -36.62 -20.12 -16.21
N ILE A 326 -35.42 -19.66 -15.83
CA ILE A 326 -34.82 -18.46 -16.41
C ILE A 326 -34.19 -18.80 -17.79
N PRO A 327 -34.53 -18.08 -18.88
CA PRO A 327 -34.11 -18.45 -20.24
C PRO A 327 -32.59 -18.49 -20.40
N THR A 328 -32.07 -19.72 -20.54
CA THR A 328 -30.67 -20.11 -20.32
C THR A 328 -29.68 -19.66 -21.42
N ARG A 329 -30.13 -18.87 -22.40
CA ARG A 329 -29.29 -18.41 -23.52
C ARG A 329 -29.78 -17.10 -24.12
N LEU A 330 -29.47 -16.00 -23.44
CA LEU A 330 -29.55 -14.66 -24.03
C LEU A 330 -28.22 -14.36 -24.74
N GLU A 331 -28.22 -14.36 -26.07
CA GLU A 331 -27.05 -14.00 -26.86
C GLU A 331 -26.78 -12.49 -26.74
N MET A 332 -25.72 -12.15 -26.01
CA MET A 332 -25.26 -10.77 -25.91
C MET A 332 -24.43 -10.38 -27.14
N PRO A 333 -24.56 -9.13 -27.64
CA PRO A 333 -23.67 -8.60 -28.67
C PRO A 333 -22.21 -8.75 -28.25
N SER A 334 -21.36 -9.17 -29.19
CA SER A 334 -19.92 -9.27 -28.97
C SER A 334 -19.35 -7.92 -28.56
N LEU A 335 -18.29 -7.95 -27.74
CA LEU A 335 -17.58 -6.74 -27.34
C LEU A 335 -17.04 -6.04 -28.59
N GLY A 336 -17.68 -4.94 -28.99
CA GLY A 336 -17.00 -3.91 -29.76
C GLY A 336 -15.80 -3.45 -28.93
N SER A 337 -14.60 -3.60 -29.47
CA SER A 337 -13.38 -3.07 -28.85
C SER A 337 -13.51 -1.56 -28.61
N PRO A 338 -12.87 -1.02 -27.56
CA PRO A 338 -12.83 0.43 -27.33
C PRO A 338 -12.13 1.18 -28.47
#